data_AF-A0A1G0IAQ2-F1
#
_entry.id   AF-A0A1G0IAQ2-F1
#
_cell.length_a   1.000
_cell.length_b   1.000
_cell.length_c   1.000
_cell.angle_alpha   90.00
_cell.angle_beta   90.00
_cell.angle_gamma   90.00
#
_symmetry.space_group_name_H-M   'P 1'
#
loop_
_entity.id
_entity.type
_entity.pdbx_description
1 polymer ?
#
loop_
_entity_poly.entity_id
_entity_poly.type
_entity_poly.pdbx_seq_one_letter_code
_entity_poly.pdbx_strand_id
1 'polypeptide(L)'
;MNGILRRHAGRVFLLAALAGASLVASAADRRFVPVPATEYQKLQVINGATIISAAGRGFHAGATLAPTSSRRAWLSVSVKNTGTVPVPFNDAGIQVQHGDNTLGMKSAEEVMGQGKDDGLVRDKCANASESSQINCNIESFNNKQEARTKELSAAKAVLAPGALVARQFQLELPKRSKAIPLSLKVRVTVEGETIEFDFNELN
;
A
#
# COMPACT_ATOMS: atom_id res chain seq x y z
N MET A 1 -7.60 2.69 -72.05
CA MET A 1 -7.41 1.27 -71.73
C MET A 1 -6.39 1.17 -70.61
N ASN A 2 -6.78 0.55 -69.49
CA ASN A 2 -5.99 -0.19 -68.47
C ASN A 2 -4.67 0.41 -67.95
N GLY A 3 -4.40 0.51 -66.65
CA GLY A 3 -5.00 -0.20 -65.54
C GLY A 3 -4.39 0.19 -64.17
N ILE A 4 -4.83 -0.57 -63.19
CA ILE A 4 -4.96 -0.27 -61.77
C ILE A 4 -3.86 -0.95 -60.93
N LEU A 5 -3.50 -0.31 -59.80
CA LEU A 5 -2.91 -0.85 -58.54
C LEU A 5 -1.55 -1.58 -58.58
N ARG A 6 -0.66 -1.16 -57.65
CA ARG A 6 -0.14 -2.04 -56.57
C ARG A 6 0.47 -1.22 -55.42
N ARG A 7 -0.08 -1.43 -54.22
CA ARG A 7 0.53 -1.10 -52.93
C ARG A 7 1.62 -2.15 -52.63
N HIS A 8 2.72 -1.77 -51.98
CA HIS A 8 3.24 -2.43 -50.77
C HIS A 8 4.51 -1.73 -50.22
N ALA A 9 4.45 -1.47 -48.91
CA ALA A 9 5.50 -1.65 -47.90
C ALA A 9 6.94 -1.20 -48.21
N GLY A 10 7.37 -0.13 -47.53
CA GLY A 10 8.77 0.20 -47.33
C GLY A 10 8.97 0.79 -45.94
N ARG A 11 9.54 -0.01 -45.03
CA ARG A 11 10.03 0.36 -43.69
C ARG A 11 10.93 1.59 -43.77
N VAL A 12 10.72 2.58 -42.91
CA VAL A 12 11.71 3.64 -42.64
C VAL A 12 12.18 3.55 -41.20
N PHE A 13 13.48 3.78 -41.09
CA PHE A 13 14.43 3.54 -40.02
C PHE A 13 14.14 4.22 -38.69
N LEU A 14 14.57 3.50 -37.65
CA LEU A 14 15.11 3.91 -36.35
C LEU A 14 15.60 5.38 -36.26
N LEU A 15 15.15 6.10 -35.23
CA LEU A 15 15.94 7.15 -34.59
C LEU A 15 15.80 7.06 -33.07
N ALA A 16 16.88 6.64 -32.43
CA ALA A 16 17.13 6.83 -31.00
C ALA A 16 17.75 8.22 -30.81
N ALA A 17 17.26 8.99 -29.83
CA ALA A 17 18.07 9.97 -29.10
C ALA A 17 17.38 10.36 -27.78
N LEU A 18 18.10 10.08 -26.68
CA LEU A 18 17.81 10.39 -25.29
C LEU A 18 17.86 11.89 -24.97
N ALA A 19 17.06 12.31 -23.99
CA ALA A 19 17.37 13.28 -22.90
C ALA A 19 16.02 13.76 -22.32
N GLY A 20 15.73 13.82 -21.04
CA GLY A 20 16.48 13.66 -19.81
C GLY A 20 15.47 14.02 -18.72
N ALA A 21 15.06 13.04 -17.92
CA ALA A 21 14.30 13.29 -16.71
C ALA A 21 15.01 12.51 -15.61
N SER A 22 15.66 13.28 -14.75
CA SER A 22 16.54 12.93 -13.67
C SER A 22 16.08 11.70 -12.91
N LEU A 23 16.84 10.62 -13.10
CA LEU A 23 16.94 9.48 -12.22
C LEU A 23 17.24 9.99 -10.80
N VAL A 24 16.27 9.92 -9.91
CA VAL A 24 16.56 9.67 -8.49
C VAL A 24 16.62 8.14 -8.34
N ALA A 25 17.58 7.52 -9.02
CA ALA A 25 17.94 6.12 -8.79
C ALA A 25 18.80 6.07 -7.52
N SER A 26 18.13 5.99 -6.37
CA SER A 26 18.79 5.90 -5.07
C SER A 26 18.84 4.44 -4.60
N ALA A 27 19.91 3.77 -5.03
CA ALA A 27 20.58 2.64 -4.38
C ALA A 27 19.87 1.26 -4.35
N ALA A 28 20.43 0.31 -5.12
CA ALA A 28 20.19 -1.14 -4.91
C ALA A 28 18.71 -1.61 -5.00
N ASP A 29 17.89 -0.85 -5.73
CA ASP A 29 16.44 -0.94 -5.76
C ASP A 29 15.94 -2.26 -6.36
N ARG A 30 15.28 -3.05 -5.53
CA ARG A 30 14.34 -4.06 -6.02
C ARG A 30 13.27 -3.31 -6.81
N ARG A 31 12.81 -3.85 -7.93
CA ARG A 31 11.70 -3.26 -8.69
C ARG A 31 10.59 -4.28 -8.74
N PHE A 32 9.38 -3.88 -8.39
CA PHE A 32 8.23 -4.77 -8.47
C PHE A 32 7.31 -4.33 -9.59
N VAL A 33 6.85 -5.28 -10.38
CA VAL A 33 5.81 -5.07 -11.38
C VAL A 33 4.55 -5.81 -10.95
N PRO A 34 3.39 -5.13 -10.92
CA PRO A 34 2.14 -5.84 -10.77
C PRO A 34 1.89 -6.73 -12.00
N VAL A 35 1.35 -7.92 -11.76
CA VAL A 35 1.05 -8.91 -12.80
C VAL A 35 -0.46 -9.18 -12.77
N PRO A 36 -1.21 -8.74 -13.79
CA PRO A 36 -2.61 -9.10 -13.93
C PRO A 36 -2.78 -10.62 -14.05
N ALA A 37 -3.45 -11.23 -13.08
CA ALA A 37 -3.78 -12.65 -13.08
C ALA A 37 -5.09 -12.94 -13.82
N THR A 38 -5.95 -11.94 -13.97
CA THR A 38 -7.26 -12.05 -14.65
C THR A 38 -7.50 -10.85 -15.56
N GLU A 39 -8.41 -11.00 -16.52
CA GLU A 39 -8.84 -9.92 -17.43
C GLU A 39 -9.54 -8.75 -16.72
N TYR A 40 -10.05 -8.98 -15.50
CA TYR A 40 -10.71 -7.97 -14.67
C TYR A 40 -9.71 -7.09 -13.92
N GLN A 41 -8.43 -7.46 -13.88
CA GLN A 41 -7.37 -6.67 -13.30
C GLN A 41 -6.82 -5.68 -14.32
N LYS A 42 -6.82 -4.40 -13.95
CA LYS A 42 -6.37 -3.29 -14.79
C LYS A 42 -5.10 -2.70 -14.22
N LEU A 43 -4.15 -2.39 -15.11
CA LEU A 43 -2.98 -1.61 -14.79
C LEU A 43 -3.21 -0.15 -15.16
N GLN A 44 -2.85 0.75 -14.25
CA GLN A 44 -2.88 2.19 -14.48
C GLN A 44 -1.54 2.78 -14.02
N VAL A 45 -1.04 3.75 -14.77
CA VAL A 45 0.14 4.53 -14.37
C VAL A 45 -0.34 5.91 -13.95
N ILE A 46 -0.18 6.24 -12.67
CA ILE A 46 -0.57 7.52 -12.09
C ILE A 46 0.67 8.12 -11.43
N ASN A 47 1.11 9.30 -11.87
CA ASN A 47 2.30 9.99 -11.35
C ASN A 47 3.56 9.10 -11.28
N GLY A 48 3.74 8.22 -12.28
CA GLY A 48 4.88 7.30 -12.34
C GLY A 48 4.76 6.03 -11.47
N ALA A 49 3.70 5.89 -10.67
CA ALA A 49 3.39 4.66 -9.94
C ALA A 49 2.47 3.76 -10.77
N THR A 50 2.82 2.48 -10.88
CA THR A 50 1.94 1.47 -11.48
C THR A 50 1.01 0.92 -10.41
N ILE A 51 -0.28 1.07 -10.63
CA ILE A 51 -1.36 0.59 -9.76
C ILE A 51 -2.06 -0.56 -10.49
N ILE A 52 -2.24 -1.67 -9.79
CA ILE A 52 -3.13 -2.75 -10.22
C ILE A 52 -4.44 -2.63 -9.46
N SER A 53 -5.56 -2.80 -10.16
CA SER A 53 -6.88 -2.69 -9.55
C SER A 53 -7.87 -3.68 -10.13
N ALA A 54 -8.84 -4.11 -9.34
CA ALA A 54 -9.94 -4.96 -9.79
C ALA A 54 -11.24 -4.59 -9.08
N ALA A 55 -12.34 -4.86 -9.77
CA ALA A 55 -13.69 -4.81 -9.21
C ALA A 55 -14.07 -6.17 -8.63
N GLY A 56 -14.59 -6.15 -7.41
CA GLY A 56 -15.37 -7.22 -6.80
C GLY A 56 -16.87 -6.95 -6.93
N ARG A 57 -17.69 -7.73 -6.23
CA ARG A 57 -19.15 -7.66 -6.25
C ARG A 57 -19.69 -6.40 -5.58
N GLY A 58 -19.03 -5.93 -4.52
CA GLY A 58 -19.46 -4.77 -3.73
C GLY A 58 -18.38 -3.71 -3.50
N PHE A 59 -17.17 -3.92 -4.00
CA PHE A 59 -16.07 -2.99 -3.82
C PHE A 59 -15.10 -3.02 -5.01
N HIS A 60 -14.30 -1.98 -5.11
CA HIS A 60 -13.16 -1.92 -6.02
C HIS A 60 -11.89 -1.75 -5.20
N ALA A 61 -10.90 -2.61 -5.43
CA ALA A 61 -9.61 -2.53 -4.76
C ALA A 61 -8.49 -2.16 -5.74
N GLY A 62 -7.49 -1.48 -5.24
CA GLY A 62 -6.26 -1.18 -5.96
C GLY A 62 -5.05 -1.31 -5.04
N ALA A 63 -3.91 -1.69 -5.60
CA ALA A 63 -2.66 -1.83 -4.89
C ALA A 63 -1.48 -1.29 -5.72
N THR A 64 -0.49 -0.73 -5.05
CA THR A 64 0.80 -0.36 -5.64
C THR A 64 1.92 -0.57 -4.63
N LEU A 65 3.11 -0.92 -5.12
CA LEU A 65 4.25 -1.25 -4.31
C LEU A 65 5.45 -0.36 -4.69
N ALA A 66 5.95 0.38 -3.70
CA ALA A 66 7.06 1.31 -3.84
C ALA A 66 8.24 0.81 -2.98
N PRO A 67 9.26 0.16 -3.57
CA PRO A 67 10.45 -0.27 -2.85
C PRO A 67 11.22 0.93 -2.32
N THR A 68 11.72 0.84 -1.08
CA THR A 68 12.53 1.91 -0.44
C THR A 68 13.93 1.45 -0.06
N SER A 69 14.16 0.13 -0.02
CA SER A 69 15.49 -0.46 0.16
C SER A 69 15.49 -1.93 -0.28
N SER A 70 16.65 -2.59 -0.19
CA SER A 70 16.77 -4.04 -0.41
C SER A 70 15.91 -4.91 0.55
N ARG A 71 15.41 -4.35 1.65
CA ARG A 71 14.67 -5.05 2.70
C ARG A 71 13.32 -4.43 3.05
N ARG A 72 12.94 -3.32 2.43
CA ARG A 72 11.70 -2.60 2.77
C ARG A 72 11.01 -2.08 1.52
N ALA A 73 9.68 -2.09 1.57
CA ALA A 73 8.82 -1.47 0.57
C ALA A 73 7.59 -0.87 1.23
N TRP A 74 7.04 0.17 0.62
CA TRP A 74 5.71 0.69 0.95
C TRP A 74 4.67 0.05 0.04
N LEU A 75 3.68 -0.58 0.64
CA LEU A 75 2.45 -0.98 -0.02
C LEU A 75 1.40 0.09 0.20
N SER A 76 0.79 0.59 -0.87
CA SER A 76 -0.43 1.39 -0.79
C SER A 76 -1.59 0.57 -1.32
N VAL A 77 -2.68 0.50 -0.55
CA VAL A 77 -3.94 -0.17 -0.91
C VAL A 77 -5.07 0.84 -0.87
N SER A 78 -5.90 0.85 -1.91
CA SER A 78 -7.13 1.63 -1.95
C SER A 78 -8.33 0.70 -2.03
N VAL A 79 -9.39 0.99 -1.28
CA VAL A 79 -10.68 0.28 -1.36
C VAL A 79 -11.78 1.31 -1.52
N LYS A 80 -12.63 1.10 -2.52
CA LYS A 80 -13.84 1.89 -2.75
C LYS A 80 -15.05 1.00 -2.59
N ASN A 81 -15.99 1.38 -1.72
CA ASN A 81 -17.29 0.71 -1.65
C ASN A 81 -18.11 1.09 -2.90
N THR A 82 -18.42 0.11 -3.75
CA THR A 82 -19.25 0.28 -4.95
C THR A 82 -20.65 -0.29 -4.77
N GLY A 83 -20.93 -0.89 -3.61
CA GLY A 83 -22.25 -1.36 -3.23
C GLY A 83 -23.18 -0.25 -2.75
N THR A 84 -24.38 -0.67 -2.34
CA THR A 84 -25.45 0.24 -1.87
C THR A 84 -25.55 0.31 -0.35
N VAL A 85 -24.81 -0.53 0.38
CA VAL A 85 -24.80 -0.59 1.84
C VAL A 85 -23.41 -0.30 2.40
N PRO A 86 -23.28 0.28 3.60
CA PRO A 86 -21.99 0.48 4.24
C PRO A 86 -21.31 -0.87 4.54
N VAL A 87 -19.99 -0.94 4.36
CA VAL A 87 -19.20 -2.16 4.61
C VAL A 87 -18.07 -1.90 5.60
N PRO A 88 -17.84 -2.75 6.60
CA PRO A 88 -16.69 -2.62 7.48
C PRO A 88 -15.40 -2.96 6.72
N PHE A 89 -14.39 -2.12 6.89
CA PHE A 89 -13.05 -2.36 6.38
C PHE A 89 -12.01 -1.90 7.39
N ASN A 90 -10.97 -2.72 7.58
CA ASN A 90 -9.85 -2.41 8.46
C ASN A 90 -8.57 -3.06 7.91
N ASP A 91 -7.46 -2.76 8.55
CA ASP A 91 -6.14 -3.18 8.09
C ASP A 91 -5.93 -4.69 8.18
N ALA A 92 -6.69 -5.40 9.05
CA ALA A 92 -6.66 -6.87 9.14
C ALA A 92 -7.24 -7.55 7.89
N GLY A 93 -8.04 -6.83 7.10
CA GLY A 93 -8.49 -7.26 5.77
C GLY A 93 -7.40 -7.18 4.71
N ILE A 94 -6.19 -6.69 5.02
CA ILE A 94 -5.08 -6.57 4.09
C ILE A 94 -3.95 -7.50 4.53
N GLN A 95 -3.51 -8.37 3.63
CA GLN A 95 -2.42 -9.30 3.89
C GLN A 95 -1.44 -9.30 2.73
N VAL A 96 -0.15 -9.52 3.02
CA VAL A 96 0.88 -9.72 2.00
C VAL A 96 1.58 -11.04 2.25
N GLN A 97 1.74 -11.85 1.20
CA GLN A 97 2.36 -13.16 1.28
C GLN A 97 3.55 -13.28 0.32
N HIS A 98 4.52 -14.08 0.71
CA HIS A 98 5.60 -14.59 -0.13
C HIS A 98 5.71 -16.11 0.05
N GLY A 99 5.33 -16.87 -0.98
CA GLY A 99 5.07 -18.29 -0.84
C GLY A 99 3.99 -18.54 0.22
N ASP A 100 4.25 -19.44 1.16
CA ASP A 100 3.32 -19.75 2.26
C ASP A 100 3.43 -18.79 3.46
N ASN A 101 4.36 -17.83 3.42
CA ASN A 101 4.63 -16.95 4.56
C ASN A 101 3.90 -15.62 4.41
N THR A 102 3.18 -15.22 5.46
CA THR A 102 2.64 -13.86 5.57
C THR A 102 3.73 -12.91 6.04
N LEU A 103 3.92 -11.79 5.33
CA LEU A 103 4.91 -10.78 5.67
C LEU A 103 4.40 -9.86 6.77
N GLY A 104 5.31 -9.42 7.63
CA GLY A 104 5.03 -8.39 8.62
C GLY A 104 4.71 -7.06 7.94
N MET A 105 3.63 -6.42 8.40
CA MET A 105 3.16 -5.12 7.93
C MET A 105 3.11 -4.17 9.12
N LYS A 106 3.60 -2.94 8.92
CA LYS A 106 3.41 -1.83 9.86
C LYS A 106 2.65 -0.72 9.16
N SER A 107 1.60 -0.19 9.77
CA SER A 107 0.86 0.93 9.20
C SER A 107 1.76 2.18 9.12
N ALA A 108 1.44 3.10 8.21
CA ALA A 108 2.17 4.36 8.12
C ALA A 108 2.14 5.13 9.45
N GLU A 109 1.03 5.09 10.17
CA GLU A 109 0.87 5.69 11.50
C GLU A 109 1.77 5.04 12.55
N GLU A 110 1.98 3.72 12.49
CA GLU A 110 2.93 3.04 13.39
C GLU A 110 4.38 3.44 13.09
N VAL A 111 4.75 3.54 11.81
CA VAL A 111 6.11 3.90 11.40
C VAL A 111 6.41 5.38 11.71
N MET A 112 5.46 6.27 11.46
CA MET A 112 5.62 7.71 11.69
C MET A 112 5.43 8.09 13.17
N GLY A 113 4.59 7.33 13.90
CA GLY A 113 4.36 7.49 15.33
C GLY A 113 5.44 6.90 16.24
N GLN A 114 6.42 6.19 15.69
CA GLN A 114 7.61 5.71 16.45
C GLN A 114 8.63 6.82 16.76
N GLY A 115 8.31 8.08 16.46
CA GLY A 115 9.00 9.24 17.01
C GLY A 115 8.67 9.46 18.49
N LYS A 116 9.34 8.71 19.37
CA LYS A 116 9.36 8.84 20.84
C LYS A 116 8.03 8.55 21.55
N ASP A 117 7.88 7.31 22.00
CA ASP A 117 7.18 7.04 23.26
C ASP A 117 7.83 5.83 23.91
N ASP A 118 8.85 6.09 24.72
CA ASP A 118 9.43 5.10 25.61
C ASP A 118 8.35 4.71 26.62
N GLY A 119 7.67 3.62 26.27
CA GLY A 119 6.60 3.01 27.03
C GLY A 119 7.06 2.70 28.45
N LEU A 120 6.45 3.40 29.40
CA LEU A 120 6.21 2.92 30.75
C LEU A 120 4.86 3.52 31.18
N VAL A 121 3.78 2.75 30.99
CA VAL A 121 2.53 2.95 31.72
C VAL A 121 2.77 2.44 33.15
N ARG A 122 3.54 3.22 33.91
CA ARG A 122 3.40 3.32 35.36
C ARG A 122 2.54 4.55 35.59
N ASP A 123 1.64 4.54 36.58
CA ASP A 123 0.90 5.73 36.98
C ASP A 123 1.89 6.86 37.32
N LYS A 124 2.22 7.71 36.31
CA LYS A 124 3.24 8.76 36.43
C LYS A 124 2.84 9.83 37.44
N CYS A 125 1.56 9.87 37.81
CA CYS A 125 1.03 10.84 38.77
C CYS A 125 0.98 10.31 40.21
N ALA A 126 1.31 9.03 40.47
CA ALA A 126 1.26 8.45 41.81
C ALA A 126 2.24 9.13 42.81
N ASN A 127 3.33 9.73 42.30
CA ASN A 127 4.34 10.43 43.10
C ASN A 127 4.47 11.93 42.76
N ALA A 128 3.51 12.50 42.03
CA ALA A 128 3.56 13.92 41.68
C ALA A 128 3.18 14.81 42.89
N SER A 129 3.91 15.90 43.10
CA SER A 129 3.55 16.92 44.11
C SER A 129 2.18 17.54 43.77
N GLU A 130 1.43 18.05 44.77
CA GLU A 130 0.09 18.66 44.55
C GLU A 130 0.10 19.72 43.44
N SER A 131 1.16 20.55 43.36
CA SER A 131 1.33 21.57 42.32
C SER A 131 1.59 21.02 40.91
N SER A 132 2.00 19.75 40.80
CA SER A 132 2.32 19.09 39.52
C SER A 132 1.27 18.09 39.07
N GLN A 133 0.35 17.69 39.96
CA GLN A 133 -0.71 16.72 39.66
C GLN A 133 -1.67 17.24 38.59
N ILE A 134 -1.98 18.54 38.58
CA ILE A 134 -2.88 19.12 37.57
C ILE A 134 -2.28 18.98 36.17
N ASN A 135 -0.99 19.31 36.00
CA ASN A 135 -0.31 19.19 34.71
C ASN A 135 -0.15 17.71 34.31
N CYS A 136 0.16 16.83 35.25
CA CYS A 136 0.27 15.39 35.01
C CYS A 136 -1.09 14.77 34.60
N ASN A 137 -2.19 15.21 35.20
CA ASN A 137 -3.53 14.74 34.88
C ASN A 137 -4.00 15.25 33.51
N ILE A 138 -3.67 16.49 33.14
CA ILE A 138 -3.94 17.05 31.81
C ILE A 138 -3.16 16.26 30.75
N GLU A 139 -1.89 15.99 30.98
CA GLU A 139 -1.05 15.21 30.07
C GLU A 139 -1.55 13.75 29.94
N SER A 140 -1.92 13.11 31.05
CA SER A 140 -2.52 11.77 31.01
C SER A 140 -3.88 11.75 30.31
N PHE A 141 -4.69 12.81 30.47
CA PHE A 141 -5.96 12.94 29.77
C PHE A 141 -5.73 13.11 28.26
N ASN A 142 -4.81 13.99 27.86
CA ASN A 142 -4.45 14.18 26.46
C ASN A 142 -3.92 12.89 25.83
N ASN A 143 -3.03 12.17 26.51
CA ASN A 143 -2.52 10.88 26.03
C ASN A 143 -3.62 9.82 25.94
N LYS A 144 -4.60 9.82 26.86
CA LYS A 144 -5.78 8.94 26.79
C LYS A 144 -6.75 9.36 25.68
N GLN A 145 -6.89 10.65 25.39
CA GLN A 145 -7.68 11.15 24.27
C GLN A 145 -7.00 10.79 22.94
N GLU A 146 -5.69 10.97 22.83
CA GLU A 146 -4.91 10.54 21.66
C GLU A 146 -4.97 9.03 21.47
N ALA A 147 -4.86 8.23 22.53
CA ALA A 147 -5.07 6.79 22.47
C ALA A 147 -6.50 6.45 22.03
N ARG A 148 -7.52 7.15 22.52
CA ARG A 148 -8.91 6.99 22.06
C ARG A 148 -9.14 7.44 20.62
N THR A 149 -8.49 8.50 20.15
CA THR A 149 -8.56 8.96 18.76
C THR A 149 -7.83 7.98 17.84
N LYS A 150 -6.71 7.42 18.30
CA LYS A 150 -5.97 6.37 17.61
C LYS A 150 -6.77 5.06 17.57
N GLU A 151 -7.41 4.68 18.67
CA GLU A 151 -8.38 3.58 18.71
C GLU A 151 -9.59 3.85 17.83
N LEU A 152 -10.14 5.07 17.75
CA LEU A 152 -11.22 5.42 16.82
C LEU A 152 -10.78 5.36 15.35
N SER A 153 -9.52 5.69 15.06
CA SER A 153 -8.95 5.57 13.71
C SER A 153 -8.64 4.12 13.31
N ALA A 154 -8.39 3.26 14.30
CA ALA A 154 -8.18 1.81 14.15
C ALA A 154 -9.49 0.99 14.28
N ALA A 155 -10.53 1.55 14.89
CA ALA A 155 -11.83 0.91 15.09
C ALA A 155 -12.66 1.01 13.81
N LYS A 156 -12.59 -0.05 13.01
CA LYS A 156 -13.65 -0.48 12.08
C LYS A 156 -14.19 0.68 11.23
N ALA A 157 -13.39 1.15 10.28
CA ALA A 157 -13.85 2.15 9.31
C ALA A 157 -15.00 1.53 8.50
N VAL A 158 -16.22 1.97 8.79
CA VAL A 158 -17.39 1.61 7.98
C VAL A 158 -17.34 2.48 6.72
N LEU A 159 -17.06 1.87 5.58
CA LEU A 159 -17.03 2.53 4.29
C LEU A 159 -18.46 2.71 3.78
N ALA A 160 -18.94 3.95 3.79
CA ALA A 160 -20.22 4.31 3.18
C ALA A 160 -20.23 4.01 1.66
N PRO A 161 -21.41 3.82 1.03
CA PRO A 161 -21.52 3.69 -0.42
C PRO A 161 -20.80 4.82 -1.16
N GLY A 162 -19.96 4.47 -2.13
CA GLY A 162 -19.15 5.41 -2.91
C GLY A 162 -17.90 5.93 -2.21
N ALA A 163 -17.73 5.72 -0.90
CA ALA A 163 -16.55 6.13 -0.16
C ALA A 163 -15.31 5.36 -0.61
N LEU A 164 -14.17 6.07 -0.64
CA LEU A 164 -12.85 5.51 -0.92
C LEU A 164 -11.96 5.72 0.30
N VAL A 165 -11.26 4.67 0.69
CA VAL A 165 -10.20 4.71 1.70
C VAL A 165 -8.90 4.27 1.06
N ALA A 166 -7.80 4.88 1.49
CA ALA A 166 -6.46 4.45 1.18
C ALA A 166 -5.73 4.12 2.48
N ARG A 167 -4.92 3.05 2.44
CA ARG A 167 -4.07 2.58 3.53
C ARG A 167 -2.66 2.40 3.01
N GLN A 168 -1.68 2.68 3.86
CA GLN A 168 -0.27 2.53 3.52
C GLN A 168 0.43 1.70 4.59
N PHE A 169 1.25 0.75 4.14
CA PHE A 169 1.97 -0.17 5.00
C PHE A 169 3.42 -0.28 4.60
N GLN A 170 4.32 -0.26 5.58
CA GLN A 170 5.70 -0.66 5.37
C GLN A 170 5.79 -2.18 5.52
N LEU A 171 6.35 -2.82 4.50
CA LEU A 171 6.63 -4.24 4.45
C LEU A 171 8.09 -4.51 4.77
N GLU A 172 8.34 -5.59 5.50
CA GLU A 172 9.67 -6.18 5.61
C GLU A 172 9.86 -7.27 4.55
N LEU A 173 10.80 -7.04 3.63
CA LEU A 173 11.05 -7.94 2.52
C LEU A 173 12.07 -9.03 2.89
N PRO A 174 11.86 -10.28 2.44
CA PRO A 174 12.85 -11.34 2.56
C PRO A 174 14.20 -10.94 1.97
N LYS A 175 15.28 -11.59 2.41
CA LYS A 175 16.63 -11.34 1.87
C LYS A 175 16.63 -11.55 0.38
N ARG A 176 17.19 -10.58 -0.36
CA ARG A 176 17.32 -10.69 -1.81
C ARG A 176 18.16 -11.91 -2.17
N SER A 177 17.58 -12.80 -2.96
CA SER A 177 18.28 -13.90 -3.63
C SER A 177 18.50 -13.50 -5.09
N LYS A 178 19.71 -13.69 -5.61
CA LYS A 178 19.98 -13.48 -7.05
C LYS A 178 19.43 -14.62 -7.92
N ALA A 179 19.10 -15.76 -7.32
CA ALA A 179 18.67 -16.95 -8.04
C ALA A 179 17.14 -17.03 -8.18
N ILE A 180 16.39 -16.43 -7.25
CA ILE A 180 14.93 -16.52 -7.21
C ILE A 180 14.36 -15.11 -7.00
N PRO A 181 13.70 -14.54 -8.04
CA PRO A 181 12.99 -13.27 -7.90
C PRO A 181 11.89 -13.37 -6.84
N LEU A 182 11.69 -12.31 -6.07
CA LEU A 182 10.62 -12.28 -5.07
C LEU A 182 9.25 -12.11 -5.76
N SER A 183 8.31 -12.99 -5.43
CA SER A 183 6.89 -12.83 -5.78
C SER A 183 6.07 -12.53 -4.53
N LEU A 184 5.27 -11.48 -4.59
CA LEU A 184 4.41 -11.05 -3.50
C LEU A 184 2.96 -11.15 -3.92
N LYS A 185 2.12 -11.70 -3.05
CA LYS A 185 0.67 -11.74 -3.21
C LYS A 185 0.03 -10.83 -2.18
N VAL A 186 -0.65 -9.79 -2.64
CA VAL A 186 -1.42 -8.87 -1.80
C VAL A 186 -2.88 -9.28 -1.82
N ARG A 187 -3.46 -9.55 -0.66
CA ARG A 187 -4.88 -9.90 -0.49
C ARG A 187 -5.61 -8.74 0.15
N VAL A 188 -6.76 -8.39 -0.40
CA VAL A 188 -7.68 -7.38 0.14
C VAL A 188 -9.04 -8.03 0.31
N THR A 189 -9.46 -8.17 1.56
CA THR A 189 -10.72 -8.81 1.97
C THR A 189 -11.69 -7.77 2.51
N VAL A 190 -12.89 -7.75 1.96
CA VAL A 190 -14.01 -6.90 2.38
C VAL A 190 -15.26 -7.77 2.46
N GLU A 191 -15.93 -7.83 3.61
CA GLU A 191 -17.18 -8.62 3.79
C GLU A 191 -17.07 -10.09 3.30
N GLY A 192 -15.91 -10.72 3.54
CA GLY A 192 -15.63 -12.11 3.13
C GLY A 192 -15.30 -12.31 1.65
N GLU A 193 -15.42 -11.28 0.82
CA GLU A 193 -14.94 -11.29 -0.56
C GLU A 193 -13.47 -10.85 -0.61
N THR A 194 -12.63 -11.57 -1.35
CA THR A 194 -11.18 -11.31 -1.43
C THR A 194 -10.75 -11.05 -2.86
N ILE A 195 -9.99 -9.97 -3.07
CA ILE A 195 -9.26 -9.68 -4.30
C ILE A 195 -7.77 -9.90 -4.04
N GLU A 196 -7.11 -10.64 -4.94
CA GLU A 196 -5.67 -10.90 -4.89
C GLU A 196 -4.94 -10.11 -5.99
N PHE A 197 -3.78 -9.56 -5.67
CA PHE A 197 -2.88 -8.89 -6.61
C PHE A 197 -1.47 -9.47 -6.52
N ASP A 198 -0.91 -9.89 -7.65
CA ASP A 198 0.45 -10.41 -7.70
C ASP A 198 1.44 -9.32 -8.10
N PHE A 199 2.59 -9.30 -7.42
CA PHE A 199 3.72 -8.41 -7.71
C PHE A 199 5.00 -9.22 -7.82
N ASN A 200 5.69 -9.11 -8.96
CA ASN A 200 6.94 -9.83 -9.20
C ASN A 200 8.13 -8.87 -9.21
N GLU A 201 9.21 -9.26 -8.53
CA GLU A 201 10.51 -8.59 -8.60
C GLU A 201 11.09 -8.75 -10.01
N LEU A 202 11.47 -7.64 -10.64
CA LEU A 202 12.27 -7.63 -11.86
C LEU A 202 13.74 -7.93 -11.51
N ASN A 203 14.36 -8.79 -12.31
CA ASN A 203 15.80 -9.07 -12.23
C ASN A 203 16.65 -7.93 -12.78
#